data_AF-A0ABD1FFF0-F1
#
_entry.id   AF-A0ABD1FFF0-F1
#
_cell.length_a   1.000
_cell.length_b   1.000
_cell.length_c   1.000
_cell.angle_alpha   90.00
_cell.angle_beta   90.00
_cell.angle_gamma   90.00
#
_symmetry.space_group_name_H-M   'P 1'
#
loop_
_entity.id
_entity.type
_entity.pdbx_description
1 polymer ?
#
loop_
_entity_poly.entity_id
_entity_poly.type
_entity_poly.pdbx_seq_one_letter_code
_entity_poly.pdbx_strand_id
1 'polypeptide(L)'
;MALRVIQGIFQAFIFPSTNAMLGRWMPPQELSFINSVVFSGYHAGVITSTIITGYLSASSWGWPSAFYLFGALGFVWCPIWIFLSADSPGTHPSITIEERKYIEESLDQQDDHLIKKKSIPWRAIACSIPYYALIIASVGESWCTTFLSTELPNFLNKAVGLSIQDSGLLTAGPTVGALLGSFFYSPIAGYTIKKGWISTVNSRKSFQAYSLFSVGFGLIGLSYISNTVAITFLLIFICTASSAVQAGHVINHIDLSPRYTAALSGISNGFGQLIAILAPFLVHYIVVDETDKTSWSYTFILSAIIGISTTIFFLIFCSTERQWWDDKDKKRLNKAGTQSSERGITNPGFEDSEK
;
A
#
# COMPACT_ATOMS: atom_id res chain seq x y z
N MET A 1 -21.84 15.98 3.02
CA MET A 1 -21.46 14.83 2.17
C MET A 1 -20.80 15.25 0.85
N ALA A 2 -21.41 16.08 0.01
CA ALA A 2 -20.83 16.48 -1.29
C ALA A 2 -19.39 17.02 -1.22
N LEU A 3 -19.10 17.94 -0.28
CA LEU A 3 -17.74 18.48 -0.09
C LEU A 3 -16.68 17.42 0.27
N ARG A 4 -17.07 16.38 1.03
CA ARG A 4 -16.18 15.28 1.40
C ARG A 4 -15.87 14.37 0.21
N VAL A 5 -16.84 14.17 -0.68
CA VAL A 5 -16.64 13.44 -1.95
C VAL A 5 -15.66 14.20 -2.84
N ILE A 6 -15.86 15.52 -2.98
CA ILE A 6 -14.96 16.38 -3.77
C ILE A 6 -13.53 16.33 -3.19
N GLN A 7 -13.39 16.45 -1.87
CA GLN A 7 -12.10 16.34 -1.19
C GLN A 7 -11.43 14.99 -1.48
N GLY A 8 -12.17 13.88 -1.37
CA GLY A 8 -11.65 12.54 -1.62
C GLY A 8 -11.15 12.36 -3.07
N ILE A 9 -11.89 12.88 -4.05
CA ILE A 9 -11.49 12.83 -5.47
C ILE A 9 -10.15 13.54 -5.68
N PHE A 10 -9.98 14.76 -5.14
CA PHE A 10 -8.73 15.51 -5.31
C PHE A 10 -7.56 14.89 -4.53
N GLN A 11 -7.81 14.35 -3.32
CA GLN A 11 -6.75 13.72 -2.51
C GLN A 11 -6.24 12.40 -3.09
N ALA A 12 -7.07 11.67 -3.86
CA ALA A 12 -6.69 10.40 -4.45
C ALA A 12 -5.47 10.49 -5.39
N PHE A 13 -5.24 11.66 -6.00
CA PHE A 13 -4.14 11.87 -6.94
C PHE A 13 -2.80 12.18 -6.27
N ILE A 14 -2.77 12.48 -4.97
CA ILE A 14 -1.54 12.95 -4.29
C ILE A 14 -0.42 11.90 -4.38
N PHE A 15 -0.67 10.66 -3.94
CA PHE A 15 0.36 9.60 -3.95
C PHE A 15 0.89 9.24 -5.35
N PRO A 16 0.05 9.00 -6.39
CA PRO A 16 0.56 8.68 -7.71
C PRO A 16 1.28 9.87 -8.37
N SER A 17 0.78 11.10 -8.19
CA SER A 17 1.43 12.30 -8.74
C SER A 17 2.79 12.55 -8.10
N THR A 18 2.92 12.38 -6.78
CA THR A 18 4.20 12.49 -6.07
C THR A 18 5.22 11.47 -6.57
N ASN A 19 4.82 10.20 -6.69
CA ASN A 19 5.73 9.16 -7.21
C ASN A 19 6.13 9.41 -8.67
N ALA A 20 5.20 9.90 -9.50
CA ALA A 20 5.48 10.25 -10.89
C ALA A 20 6.45 11.45 -11.01
N MET A 21 6.28 12.46 -10.15
CA MET A 21 7.18 13.62 -10.08
C MET A 21 8.58 13.18 -9.64
N LEU A 22 8.69 12.42 -8.54
CA LEU A 22 9.97 11.93 -8.04
C LEU A 22 10.71 11.08 -9.08
N GLY A 23 10.00 10.22 -9.81
CA GLY A 23 10.60 9.39 -10.86
C GLY A 23 11.17 10.18 -12.06
N ARG A 24 10.78 11.45 -12.26
CA ARG A 24 11.33 12.32 -13.31
C ARG A 24 12.47 13.21 -12.84
N TRP A 25 12.54 13.43 -11.53
CA TRP A 25 13.46 14.39 -10.94
C TRP A 25 14.65 13.73 -10.26
N MET A 26 14.48 12.51 -9.74
CA MET A 26 15.47 11.87 -8.88
C MET A 26 16.19 10.73 -9.58
N PRO A 27 17.53 10.63 -9.46
CA PRO A 27 18.28 9.47 -9.88
C PRO A 27 17.79 8.18 -9.18
N PRO A 28 17.80 7.02 -9.84
CA PRO A 28 17.29 5.77 -9.27
C PRO A 28 17.96 5.34 -7.96
N GLN A 29 19.24 5.68 -7.79
CA GLN A 29 20.05 5.34 -6.61
C GLN A 29 19.58 6.09 -5.36
N GLU A 30 19.08 7.32 -5.54
CA GLU A 30 18.64 8.20 -4.46
C GLU A 30 17.12 8.18 -4.26
N LEU A 31 16.38 7.72 -5.26
CA LEU A 31 14.91 7.71 -5.29
C LEU A 31 14.30 7.07 -4.04
N SER A 32 14.85 5.94 -3.56
CA SER A 32 14.33 5.24 -2.37
C SER A 32 14.47 6.04 -1.08
N PHE A 33 15.58 6.76 -0.92
CA PHE A 33 15.85 7.63 0.22
C PHE A 33 14.92 8.85 0.19
N ILE A 34 14.84 9.53 -0.97
CA ILE A 34 13.95 10.68 -1.17
C ILE A 34 12.49 10.28 -0.92
N ASN A 35 12.06 9.12 -1.42
CA ASN A 35 10.68 8.64 -1.20
C ASN A 35 10.41 8.47 0.30
N SER A 36 11.36 7.89 1.05
CA SER A 36 11.23 7.72 2.50
C SER A 36 11.12 9.07 3.23
N VAL A 37 11.88 10.09 2.80
CA VAL A 37 11.78 11.45 3.33
C VAL A 37 10.39 12.06 3.04
N VAL A 38 9.90 11.96 1.80
CA VAL A 38 8.58 12.48 1.41
C VAL A 38 7.44 11.82 2.17
N PHE A 39 7.45 10.48 2.28
CA PHE A 39 6.45 9.73 3.03
C PHE A 39 6.54 9.99 4.56
N SER A 40 7.74 10.24 5.10
CA SER A 40 7.88 10.67 6.50
C SER A 40 7.20 12.02 6.77
N GLY A 41 7.25 12.94 5.79
CA GLY A 41 6.55 14.22 5.85
C GLY A 41 5.03 14.07 5.95
N TYR A 42 4.45 13.07 5.29
CA TYR A 42 3.01 12.76 5.42
C TYR A 42 2.65 12.38 6.86
N HIS A 43 3.42 11.50 7.50
CA HIS A 43 3.18 11.10 8.90
C HIS A 43 3.37 12.27 9.87
N ALA A 44 4.41 13.08 9.69
CA ALA A 44 4.65 14.28 10.49
C ALA A 44 3.48 15.29 10.35
N GLY A 45 2.95 15.44 9.13
CA GLY A 45 1.77 16.26 8.87
C GLY A 45 0.52 15.77 9.60
N VAL A 46 0.27 14.46 9.63
CA VAL A 46 -0.87 13.87 10.36
C VAL A 46 -0.74 14.13 11.87
N ILE A 47 0.43 13.93 12.46
CA ILE A 47 0.66 14.16 13.89
C ILE A 47 0.44 15.65 14.21
N THR A 48 1.10 16.54 13.46
CA THR A 48 1.03 17.98 13.70
C THR A 48 -0.40 18.51 13.49
N SER A 49 -1.07 18.08 12.43
CA SER A 49 -2.45 18.49 12.15
C SER A 49 -3.44 17.98 13.20
N THR A 50 -3.25 16.77 13.73
CA THR A 50 -4.11 16.22 14.80
C THR A 50 -3.96 17.04 16.09
N ILE A 51 -2.73 17.37 16.48
CA ILE A 51 -2.46 18.19 17.68
C ILE A 51 -3.07 19.59 17.52
N ILE A 52 -2.80 20.25 16.39
CA ILE A 52 -3.33 21.59 16.10
C ILE A 52 -4.87 21.56 16.07
N THR A 53 -5.46 20.58 15.40
CA THR A 53 -6.93 20.44 15.34
C THR A 53 -7.53 20.22 16.72
N GLY A 54 -6.89 19.43 17.58
CA GLY A 54 -7.32 19.21 18.96
C GLY A 54 -7.33 20.51 19.77
N TYR A 55 -6.24 21.27 19.71
CA TYR A 55 -6.14 22.56 20.41
C TYR A 55 -7.15 23.60 19.89
N LEU A 56 -7.28 23.71 18.56
CA LEU A 56 -8.21 24.62 17.91
C LEU A 56 -9.67 24.28 18.21
N SER A 57 -10.01 22.98 18.21
CA SER A 57 -11.38 22.54 18.50
C SER A 57 -11.80 22.77 19.95
N ALA A 58 -10.83 22.79 20.88
CA ALA A 58 -11.06 23.13 22.29
C ALA A 58 -11.09 24.65 22.56
N SER A 59 -10.64 25.47 21.61
CA SER A 59 -10.65 26.93 21.73
C SER A 59 -12.05 27.50 21.56
N SER A 60 -12.24 28.78 21.94
CA SER A 60 -13.52 29.49 21.77
C SER A 60 -14.00 29.61 20.32
N TRP A 61 -13.14 29.32 19.35
CA TRP A 61 -13.44 29.34 17.92
C TRP A 61 -14.03 28.01 17.42
N GLY A 62 -14.02 26.99 18.27
CA GLY A 62 -14.60 25.67 18.03
C GLY A 62 -13.97 24.90 16.88
N TRP A 63 -14.59 23.77 16.53
CA TRP A 63 -14.14 22.88 15.46
C TRP A 63 -14.04 23.50 14.04
N PRO A 64 -14.82 24.54 13.64
CA PRO A 64 -14.71 25.12 12.30
C PRO A 64 -13.36 25.80 12.05
N SER A 65 -12.70 26.29 13.10
CA SER A 65 -11.40 26.99 13.02
C SER A 65 -10.29 26.15 12.37
N ALA A 66 -10.30 24.83 12.60
CA ALA A 66 -9.35 23.92 11.96
C ALA A 66 -9.51 23.90 10.43
N PHE A 67 -10.75 23.93 9.93
CA PHE A 67 -11.02 23.95 8.49
C PHE A 67 -10.56 25.24 7.84
N TYR A 68 -10.75 26.39 8.51
CA TYR A 68 -10.27 27.67 8.02
C TYR A 68 -8.74 27.74 7.98
N LEU A 69 -8.05 27.23 9.02
CA LEU A 69 -6.59 27.22 9.07
C LEU A 69 -5.98 26.36 7.96
N PHE A 70 -6.38 25.08 7.84
CA PHE A 70 -5.82 24.19 6.82
C PHE A 70 -6.25 24.58 5.41
N GLY A 71 -7.46 25.13 5.25
CA GLY A 71 -7.90 25.72 3.99
C GLY A 71 -7.02 26.89 3.57
N ALA A 72 -6.75 27.83 4.47
CA ALA A 72 -5.89 28.98 4.20
C ALA A 72 -4.44 28.56 3.89
N LEU A 73 -3.88 27.62 4.65
CA LEU A 73 -2.55 27.06 4.39
C LEU A 73 -2.47 26.41 3.00
N GLY A 74 -3.50 25.66 2.59
CA GLY A 74 -3.59 25.10 1.24
C GLY A 74 -3.65 26.17 0.16
N PHE A 75 -4.45 27.22 0.37
CA PHE A 75 -4.54 28.36 -0.55
C PHE A 75 -3.22 29.12 -0.71
N VAL A 76 -2.42 29.23 0.36
CA VAL A 76 -1.08 29.86 0.31
C VAL A 76 -0.06 28.92 -0.32
N TRP A 77 -0.14 27.62 -0.05
CA TRP A 77 0.80 26.63 -0.58
C TRP A 77 0.64 26.39 -2.09
N CYS A 78 -0.59 26.39 -2.62
CA CYS A 78 -0.86 26.22 -4.04
C CYS A 78 -0.06 27.17 -4.96
N PRO A 79 -0.09 28.50 -4.79
CA PRO A 79 0.69 29.41 -5.62
C PRO A 79 2.19 29.20 -5.43
N ILE A 80 2.67 28.98 -4.19
CA ILE A 80 4.08 28.68 -3.92
C ILE A 80 4.52 27.46 -4.75
N TRP A 81 3.71 26.40 -4.77
CA TRP A 81 3.99 25.20 -5.55
C TRP A 81 3.96 25.46 -7.06
N ILE A 82 2.99 26.23 -7.57
CA ILE A 82 2.90 26.57 -8.99
C ILE A 82 4.12 27.37 -9.47
N PHE A 83 4.66 28.25 -8.63
CA PHE A 83 5.83 29.06 -9.00
C PHE A 83 7.17 28.32 -8.81
N LEU A 84 7.27 27.39 -7.85
CA LEU A 84 8.51 26.67 -7.56
C LEU A 84 8.64 25.32 -8.26
N SER A 85 7.54 24.66 -8.63
CA SER A 85 7.59 23.33 -9.25
C SER A 85 7.67 23.41 -10.78
N ALA A 86 8.37 22.45 -11.39
CA ALA A 86 8.38 22.25 -12.83
C ALA A 86 8.19 20.77 -13.19
N ASP A 87 7.58 20.51 -14.34
CA ASP A 87 7.21 19.14 -14.76
C ASP A 87 8.41 18.27 -15.15
N SER A 88 9.54 18.88 -15.48
CA SER A 88 10.80 18.21 -15.75
C SER A 88 11.99 19.08 -15.35
N PRO A 89 13.16 18.47 -15.06
CA PRO A 89 14.39 19.22 -14.79
C PRO A 89 14.71 20.22 -15.90
N GLY A 90 14.46 19.86 -17.16
CA GLY A 90 14.74 20.72 -18.32
C GLY A 90 13.83 21.95 -18.48
N THR A 91 12.66 21.98 -17.84
CA THR A 91 11.76 23.15 -17.85
C THR A 91 11.92 24.05 -16.63
N HIS A 92 12.74 23.66 -15.66
CA HIS A 92 12.92 24.41 -14.43
C HIS A 92 13.84 25.62 -14.63
N PRO A 93 13.41 26.85 -14.26
CA PRO A 93 14.16 28.07 -14.57
C PRO A 93 15.43 28.27 -13.72
N SER A 94 15.55 27.60 -12.57
CA SER A 94 16.65 27.80 -11.62
C SER A 94 17.54 26.56 -11.42
N ILE A 95 17.44 25.56 -12.29
CA ILE A 95 18.31 24.37 -12.20
C ILE A 95 19.70 24.69 -12.75
N THR A 96 20.74 24.11 -12.13
CA THR A 96 22.11 24.20 -12.65
C THR A 96 22.31 23.26 -13.84
N ILE A 97 23.21 23.60 -14.75
CA ILE A 97 23.48 22.79 -15.95
C ILE A 97 24.09 21.44 -15.54
N GLU A 98 24.94 21.45 -14.52
CA GLU A 98 25.59 20.28 -13.95
C GLU A 98 24.56 19.30 -13.36
N GLU A 99 23.63 19.81 -12.54
CA GLU A 99 22.58 19.00 -11.93
C GLU A 99 21.61 18.44 -12.97
N ARG A 100 21.19 19.27 -13.93
CA ARG A 100 20.33 18.83 -15.03
C ARG A 100 20.96 17.68 -15.80
N LYS A 101 22.24 17.82 -16.17
CA LYS A 101 22.98 16.80 -16.92
C LYS A 101 23.13 15.52 -16.11
N TYR A 102 23.43 15.62 -14.80
CA TYR A 102 23.51 14.47 -13.91
C TYR A 102 22.18 13.69 -13.83
N ILE A 103 21.05 14.40 -13.70
CA ILE A 103 19.72 13.78 -13.66
C ILE A 103 19.39 13.12 -15.00
N GLU A 104 19.54 13.84 -16.11
CA GLU A 104 19.24 13.33 -17.46
C GLU A 104 20.10 12.09 -17.80
N GLU A 105 21.41 12.12 -17.53
CA GLU A 105 22.30 10.97 -17.77
C GLU A 105 21.96 9.77 -16.87
N SER A 106 21.59 10.00 -15.61
CA SER A 106 21.19 8.95 -14.67
C SER A 106 19.86 8.30 -15.06
N LEU A 107 18.96 9.06 -15.69
CA LEU A 107 17.68 8.57 -16.20
C LEU A 107 17.86 7.84 -17.55
N ASP A 108 18.70 8.37 -18.45
CA ASP A 108 18.99 7.79 -19.77
C ASP A 108 19.73 6.44 -19.68
N GLN A 109 20.63 6.25 -18.72
CA GLN A 109 21.25 4.94 -18.44
C GLN A 109 20.22 3.86 -18.07
N GLN A 110 19.02 4.25 -17.63
CA GLN A 110 17.89 3.35 -17.45
C GLN A 110 16.94 3.30 -18.64
N ASP A 111 16.93 4.27 -19.56
CA ASP A 111 15.93 4.29 -20.63
C ASP A 111 16.14 3.21 -21.70
N ASP A 112 17.37 2.66 -21.78
CA ASP A 112 17.65 1.41 -22.50
C ASP A 112 17.04 0.16 -21.82
N HIS A 113 16.66 0.26 -20.54
CA HIS A 113 16.12 -0.85 -19.74
C HIS A 113 14.70 -0.64 -19.17
N LEU A 114 14.16 0.57 -19.05
CA LEU A 114 12.89 0.80 -18.35
C LEU A 114 11.77 1.59 -19.06
N ILE A 115 11.97 2.61 -19.91
CA ILE A 115 10.80 3.41 -20.35
C ILE A 115 10.86 3.89 -21.81
N LYS A 116 11.04 2.95 -22.75
CA LYS A 116 10.20 3.06 -23.97
C LYS A 116 8.74 2.90 -23.54
N LYS A 117 7.98 4.00 -23.60
CA LYS A 117 6.53 4.23 -23.40
C LYS A 117 5.64 3.13 -24.01
N LYS A 118 5.82 1.88 -23.59
CA LYS A 118 5.04 0.72 -24.01
C LYS A 118 3.83 0.67 -23.09
N SER A 119 2.66 0.70 -23.72
CA SER A 119 1.37 0.55 -23.04
C SER A 119 1.40 -0.63 -22.06
N ILE A 120 0.96 -0.35 -20.82
CA ILE A 120 0.81 -1.35 -19.77
C ILE A 120 -0.06 -2.49 -20.33
N PRO A 121 0.38 -3.76 -20.25
CA PRO A 121 -0.35 -4.86 -20.86
C PRO A 121 -1.56 -5.27 -20.01
N TRP A 122 -2.56 -4.39 -19.90
CA TRP A 122 -3.74 -4.55 -19.03
C TRP A 122 -4.46 -5.88 -19.19
N ARG A 123 -4.65 -6.32 -20.44
CA ARG A 123 -5.29 -7.62 -20.73
C ARG A 123 -4.48 -8.80 -20.17
N ALA A 124 -3.16 -8.72 -20.21
CA ALA A 124 -2.29 -9.79 -19.70
C ALA A 124 -2.26 -9.81 -18.17
N ILE A 125 -2.20 -8.63 -17.55
CA ILE A 125 -2.29 -8.46 -16.08
C ILE A 125 -3.63 -8.98 -15.57
N ALA A 126 -4.73 -8.66 -16.26
CA ALA A 126 -6.08 -9.15 -15.93
C ALA A 126 -6.26 -10.67 -16.12
N CYS A 127 -5.31 -11.38 -16.72
CA CYS A 127 -5.31 -12.85 -16.79
C CYS A 127 -4.35 -13.50 -15.79
N SER A 128 -3.67 -12.72 -14.94
CA SER A 128 -2.68 -13.23 -13.98
C SER A 128 -3.33 -13.62 -12.66
N ILE A 129 -3.40 -14.92 -12.39
CA ILE A 129 -3.94 -15.47 -11.13
C ILE A 129 -3.18 -14.93 -9.89
N PRO A 130 -1.83 -14.85 -9.87
CA PRO A 130 -1.10 -14.26 -8.76
C PRO A 130 -1.45 -12.79 -8.49
N TYR A 131 -1.84 -12.03 -9.52
CA TYR A 131 -2.27 -10.65 -9.34
C TYR A 131 -3.65 -10.57 -8.67
N TYR A 132 -4.60 -11.43 -9.05
CA TYR A 132 -5.88 -11.52 -8.33
C TYR A 132 -5.69 -11.94 -6.87
N ALA A 133 -4.69 -12.78 -6.57
CA ALA A 133 -4.36 -13.10 -5.19
C ALA A 133 -3.94 -11.85 -4.38
N LEU A 134 -3.20 -10.92 -4.99
CA LEU A 134 -2.84 -9.64 -4.37
C LEU A 134 -4.05 -8.72 -4.18
N ILE A 135 -4.95 -8.64 -5.17
CA ILE A 135 -6.19 -7.86 -5.07
C ILE A 135 -7.03 -8.39 -3.91
N ILE A 136 -7.28 -9.70 -3.86
CA ILE A 136 -8.09 -10.34 -2.82
C ILE A 136 -7.46 -10.18 -1.42
N ALA A 137 -6.13 -10.29 -1.31
CA ALA A 137 -5.42 -10.02 -0.06
C ALA A 137 -5.58 -8.56 0.39
N SER A 138 -5.49 -7.62 -0.56
CA SER A 138 -5.70 -6.19 -0.30
C SER A 138 -7.13 -5.92 0.18
N VAL A 139 -8.12 -6.62 -0.36
CA VAL A 139 -9.52 -6.53 0.08
C VAL A 139 -9.70 -6.99 1.52
N GLY A 140 -9.14 -8.16 1.87
CA GLY A 140 -9.21 -8.67 3.24
C GLY A 140 -8.56 -7.72 4.24
N GLU A 141 -7.37 -7.20 3.91
CA GLU A 141 -6.68 -6.23 4.75
C GLU A 141 -7.42 -4.90 4.87
N SER A 142 -7.87 -4.33 3.77
CA SER A 142 -8.60 -3.05 3.79
C SER A 142 -9.91 -3.18 4.59
N TRP A 143 -10.63 -4.30 4.45
CA TRP A 143 -11.81 -4.60 5.27
C TRP A 143 -11.48 -4.64 6.75
N CYS A 144 -10.54 -5.50 7.15
CA CYS A 144 -10.16 -5.68 8.55
C CYS A 144 -9.61 -4.40 9.19
N THR A 145 -8.80 -3.64 8.46
CA THR A 145 -8.21 -2.38 8.93
C THR A 145 -9.28 -1.32 9.14
N THR A 146 -10.22 -1.20 8.19
CA THR A 146 -11.34 -0.26 8.30
C THR A 146 -12.24 -0.64 9.48
N PHE A 147 -12.58 -1.92 9.62
CA PHE A 147 -13.35 -2.44 10.73
C PHE A 147 -12.71 -2.11 12.10
N LEU A 148 -11.41 -2.39 12.25
CA LEU A 148 -10.65 -2.09 13.47
C LEU A 148 -10.55 -0.59 13.76
N SER A 149 -10.64 0.26 12.73
CA SER A 149 -10.51 1.71 12.90
C SER A 149 -11.85 2.38 13.21
N THR A 150 -12.95 1.93 12.61
CA THR A 150 -14.25 2.59 12.74
C THR A 150 -15.16 1.92 13.77
N GLU A 151 -15.22 0.59 13.79
CA GLU A 151 -16.24 -0.13 14.55
C GLU A 151 -15.74 -0.61 15.91
N LEU A 152 -14.45 -0.93 16.02
CA LEU A 152 -13.86 -1.35 17.29
C LEU A 152 -14.00 -0.29 18.39
N PRO A 153 -13.76 1.03 18.16
CA PRO A 153 -14.03 2.05 19.17
C PRO A 153 -15.50 2.10 19.59
N ASN A 154 -16.43 1.94 18.64
CA ASN A 154 -17.87 1.93 18.94
C ASN A 154 -18.24 0.73 19.82
N PHE A 155 -17.73 -0.46 19.52
CA PHE A 155 -17.94 -1.64 20.34
C PHE A 155 -17.41 -1.46 21.77
N LEU A 156 -16.17 -1.00 21.92
CA LEU A 156 -15.54 -0.82 23.24
C LEU A 156 -16.31 0.19 24.07
N ASN A 157 -16.76 1.28 23.46
CA ASN A 157 -17.51 2.31 24.17
C ASN A 157 -18.95 1.88 24.50
N LYS A 158 -19.71 1.39 23.51
CA LYS A 158 -21.16 1.17 23.65
C LYS A 158 -21.51 -0.20 24.22
N ALA A 159 -20.83 -1.26 23.79
CA ALA A 159 -21.15 -2.63 24.23
C ALA A 159 -20.34 -3.07 25.46
N VAL A 160 -19.08 -2.64 25.57
CA VAL A 160 -18.22 -2.96 26.72
C VAL A 160 -18.30 -1.89 27.81
N GLY A 161 -18.67 -0.65 27.48
CA GLY A 161 -18.77 0.46 28.43
C GLY A 161 -17.41 1.07 28.80
N LEU A 162 -16.36 0.83 28.01
CA LEU A 162 -15.03 1.36 28.25
C LEU A 162 -14.89 2.77 27.67
N SER A 163 -14.58 3.75 28.53
CA SER A 163 -14.20 5.08 28.07
C SER A 163 -12.78 5.02 27.48
N ILE A 164 -12.73 5.05 26.15
CA ILE A 164 -11.49 5.11 25.37
C ILE A 164 -10.70 6.40 25.71
N GLN A 165 -11.40 7.44 26.16
CA GLN A 165 -10.82 8.73 26.56
C GLN A 165 -10.05 8.67 27.89
N ASP A 166 -10.45 7.82 28.83
CA ASP A 166 -9.81 7.74 30.15
C ASP A 166 -8.64 6.73 30.17
N SER A 167 -8.65 5.76 29.24
CA SER A 167 -7.59 4.75 29.14
C SER A 167 -6.61 5.07 28.01
N GLY A 168 -5.58 5.86 28.35
CA GLY A 168 -4.50 6.19 27.40
C GLY A 168 -3.81 4.96 26.80
N LEU A 169 -3.71 3.86 27.54
CA LEU A 169 -3.11 2.61 27.05
C LEU A 169 -4.01 1.88 26.04
N LEU A 170 -5.34 1.90 26.24
CA LEU A 170 -6.30 1.29 25.33
C LEU A 170 -6.31 1.97 23.96
N THR A 171 -6.03 3.27 23.94
CA THR A 171 -6.01 4.09 22.71
C THR A 171 -4.64 4.12 22.06
N ALA A 172 -3.58 4.44 22.81
CA ALA A 172 -2.24 4.60 22.26
C ALA A 172 -1.52 3.26 22.03
N GLY A 173 -1.80 2.25 22.86
CA GLY A 173 -1.14 0.95 22.80
C GLY A 173 -1.24 0.29 21.43
N PRO A 174 -2.45 0.10 20.86
CA PRO A 174 -2.62 -0.52 19.55
C PRO A 174 -1.88 0.24 18.43
N THR A 175 -1.90 1.56 18.45
CA THR A 175 -1.19 2.40 17.48
C THR A 175 0.33 2.28 17.59
N VAL A 176 0.87 2.30 18.81
CA VAL A 176 2.31 2.09 19.05
C VAL A 176 2.72 0.68 18.65
N GLY A 177 1.89 -0.33 18.97
CA GLY A 177 2.11 -1.70 18.55
C GLY A 177 2.19 -1.85 17.03
N ALA A 178 1.24 -1.25 16.30
CA ALA A 178 1.25 -1.24 14.85
C ALA A 178 2.52 -0.54 14.29
N LEU A 179 2.89 0.61 14.86
CA LEU A 179 4.10 1.32 14.46
C LEU A 179 5.34 0.43 14.61
N LEU A 180 5.55 -0.16 15.79
CA LEU A 180 6.66 -1.07 16.05
C LEU A 180 6.64 -2.27 15.10
N GLY A 181 5.48 -2.90 14.93
CA GLY A 181 5.32 -4.02 13.98
C GLY A 181 5.77 -3.65 12.57
N SER A 182 5.38 -2.48 12.07
CA SER A 182 5.75 -2.02 10.73
C SER A 182 7.27 -1.84 10.53
N PHE A 183 7.99 -1.43 11.59
CA PHE A 183 9.44 -1.28 11.56
C PHE A 183 10.18 -2.62 11.65
N PHE A 184 9.64 -3.62 12.34
CA PHE A 184 10.35 -4.88 12.59
C PHE A 184 10.04 -5.98 11.58
N TYR A 185 8.78 -6.17 11.16
CA TYR A 185 8.43 -7.33 10.33
C TYR A 185 9.09 -7.31 8.95
N SER A 186 9.18 -6.15 8.29
CA SER A 186 9.81 -6.03 6.97
C SER A 186 11.32 -6.33 6.99
N PRO A 187 12.14 -5.78 7.92
CA PRO A 187 13.54 -6.18 8.08
C PRO A 187 13.73 -7.64 8.48
N ILE A 188 12.89 -8.19 9.37
CA ILE A 188 12.94 -9.61 9.76
C ILE A 188 12.69 -10.49 8.54
N ALA A 189 11.69 -10.17 7.72
CA ALA A 189 11.41 -10.87 6.47
C ALA A 189 12.61 -10.79 5.50
N GLY A 190 13.19 -9.61 5.34
CA GLY A 190 14.39 -9.43 4.51
C GLY A 190 15.60 -10.23 5.00
N TYR A 191 15.83 -10.25 6.32
CA TYR A 191 16.94 -10.98 6.94
C TYR A 191 16.78 -12.50 6.81
N THR A 192 15.58 -13.03 7.05
CA THR A 192 15.29 -14.47 6.95
C THR A 192 15.42 -14.98 5.51
N ILE A 193 15.01 -14.18 4.52
CA ILE A 193 15.21 -14.46 3.09
C ILE A 193 16.71 -14.39 2.74
N LYS A 194 17.43 -13.35 3.17
CA LYS A 194 18.87 -13.18 2.88
C LYS A 194 19.74 -14.30 3.46
N LYS A 195 19.36 -14.84 4.63
CA LYS A 195 20.02 -16.00 5.25
C LYS A 195 19.63 -17.34 4.60
N GLY A 196 18.65 -17.36 3.70
CA GLY A 196 18.16 -18.58 3.04
C GLY A 196 17.36 -19.51 3.95
N TRP A 197 16.85 -19.03 5.09
CA TRP A 197 16.05 -19.85 6.02
C TRP A 197 14.67 -20.18 5.47
N ILE A 198 14.12 -19.29 4.64
CA ILE A 198 12.80 -19.43 4.04
C ILE A 198 12.83 -18.86 2.62
N SER A 199 12.08 -19.47 1.69
CA SER A 199 11.91 -18.90 0.35
C SER A 199 11.12 -17.60 0.40
N THR A 200 11.31 -16.72 -0.59
CA THR A 200 10.55 -15.45 -0.69
C THR A 200 9.05 -15.71 -0.65
N VAL A 201 8.54 -16.67 -1.43
CA VAL A 201 7.11 -17.06 -1.45
C VAL A 201 6.61 -17.44 -0.06
N ASN A 202 7.33 -18.33 0.63
CA ASN A 202 6.89 -18.82 1.93
C ASN A 202 6.96 -17.71 2.99
N SER A 203 7.96 -16.82 2.91
CA SER A 203 8.03 -15.61 3.75
C SER A 203 6.78 -14.74 3.55
N ARG A 204 6.44 -14.38 2.30
CA ARG A 204 5.24 -13.56 2.01
C ARG A 204 3.97 -14.21 2.53
N LYS A 205 3.82 -15.52 2.30
CA LYS A 205 2.68 -16.32 2.76
C LYS A 205 2.57 -16.32 4.30
N SER A 206 3.66 -16.59 5.00
CA SER A 206 3.68 -16.65 6.47
C SER A 206 3.35 -15.31 7.11
N PHE A 207 3.93 -14.20 6.63
CA PHE A 207 3.64 -12.88 7.20
C PHE A 207 2.20 -12.43 6.91
N GLN A 208 1.68 -12.72 5.70
CA GLN A 208 0.28 -12.43 5.39
C GLN A 208 -0.69 -13.26 6.25
N ALA A 209 -0.42 -14.55 6.42
CA ALA A 209 -1.21 -15.42 7.28
C ALA A 209 -1.18 -14.96 8.73
N TYR A 210 0.01 -14.68 9.26
CA TYR A 210 0.18 -14.19 10.62
C TYR A 210 -0.62 -12.90 10.86
N SER A 211 -0.58 -11.97 9.90
CA SER A 211 -1.33 -10.70 9.97
C SER A 211 -2.84 -10.93 10.10
N LEU A 212 -3.46 -11.52 9.08
CA LEU A 212 -4.92 -11.58 8.99
C LEU A 212 -5.54 -12.68 9.86
N PHE A 213 -4.84 -13.78 10.13
CA PHE A 213 -5.32 -14.77 11.10
C PHE A 213 -5.28 -14.21 12.52
N SER A 214 -4.26 -13.43 12.88
CA SER A 214 -4.24 -12.77 14.20
C SER A 214 -5.40 -11.81 14.36
N VAL A 215 -5.75 -11.04 13.31
CA VAL A 215 -6.94 -10.17 13.33
C VAL A 215 -8.22 -11.00 13.43
N GLY A 216 -8.40 -12.04 12.58
CA GLY A 216 -9.61 -12.85 12.58
C GLY A 216 -9.87 -13.57 13.89
N PHE A 217 -8.89 -14.33 14.39
CA PHE A 217 -9.02 -15.03 15.67
C PHE A 217 -9.07 -14.05 16.86
N GLY A 218 -8.34 -12.93 16.77
CA GLY A 218 -8.35 -11.90 17.79
C GLY A 218 -9.71 -11.22 17.94
N LEU A 219 -10.38 -10.91 16.83
CA LEU A 219 -11.75 -10.34 16.84
C LEU A 219 -12.76 -11.32 17.45
N ILE A 220 -12.67 -12.62 17.12
CA ILE A 220 -13.51 -13.64 17.75
C ILE A 220 -13.22 -13.72 19.26
N GLY A 221 -11.95 -13.70 19.65
CA GLY A 221 -11.55 -13.72 21.06
C GLY A 221 -12.09 -12.52 21.84
N LEU A 222 -12.18 -11.36 21.20
CA LEU A 222 -12.67 -10.12 21.81
C LEU A 222 -14.14 -10.23 22.28
N SER A 223 -14.97 -11.03 21.60
CA SER A 223 -16.36 -11.29 22.03
C SER A 223 -16.48 -11.93 23.40
N TYR A 224 -15.46 -12.67 23.85
CA TYR A 224 -15.52 -13.50 25.05
C TYR A 224 -14.78 -12.88 26.25
N ILE A 225 -14.06 -11.78 26.05
CA ILE A 225 -13.26 -11.14 27.10
C ILE A 225 -14.02 -9.94 27.65
N SER A 226 -14.20 -9.92 28.97
CA SER A 226 -14.83 -8.80 29.69
C SER A 226 -13.82 -7.90 30.42
N ASN A 227 -12.56 -8.34 30.55
CA ASN A 227 -11.53 -7.63 31.30
C ASN A 227 -10.82 -6.59 30.42
N THR A 228 -10.83 -5.33 30.85
CA THR A 228 -10.22 -4.19 30.13
C THR A 228 -8.74 -4.37 29.83
N VAL A 229 -7.97 -4.91 30.77
CA VAL A 229 -6.52 -5.11 30.61
C VAL A 229 -6.27 -6.19 29.56
N ALA A 230 -7.00 -7.31 29.64
CA ALA A 230 -6.90 -8.39 28.65
C ALA A 230 -7.31 -7.92 27.24
N ILE A 231 -8.38 -7.14 27.12
CA ILE A 231 -8.80 -6.50 25.87
C ILE A 231 -7.68 -5.62 25.32
N THR A 232 -7.08 -4.77 26.16
CA THR A 232 -6.02 -3.85 25.76
C THR A 232 -4.81 -4.61 25.20
N PHE A 233 -4.33 -5.63 25.91
CA PHE A 233 -3.21 -6.44 25.43
C PHE A 233 -3.53 -7.21 24.15
N LEU A 234 -4.75 -7.74 24.03
CA LEU A 234 -5.20 -8.40 22.81
C LEU A 234 -5.22 -7.44 21.62
N LEU A 235 -5.72 -6.22 21.80
CA LEU A 235 -5.73 -5.20 20.75
C LEU A 235 -4.32 -4.75 20.35
N ILE A 236 -3.43 -4.57 21.32
CA ILE A 236 -2.00 -4.30 21.05
C ILE A 236 -1.42 -5.42 20.19
N PHE A 237 -1.66 -6.68 20.57
CA PHE A 237 -1.18 -7.84 19.82
C PHE A 237 -1.75 -7.87 18.40
N ILE A 238 -3.06 -7.69 18.23
CA ILE A 238 -3.74 -7.71 16.93
C ILE A 238 -3.19 -6.61 16.01
N CYS A 239 -3.11 -5.37 16.48
CA CYS A 239 -2.63 -4.25 15.67
C CYS A 239 -1.14 -4.35 15.34
N THR A 240 -0.33 -4.87 16.27
CA THR A 240 1.07 -5.20 16.00
C THR A 240 1.14 -6.24 14.89
N ALA A 241 0.48 -7.40 15.07
CA ALA A 241 0.48 -8.49 14.10
C ALA A 241 -0.05 -8.07 12.73
N SER A 242 -1.09 -7.22 12.67
CA SER A 242 -1.65 -6.67 11.44
C SER A 242 -0.62 -5.91 10.59
N SER A 243 0.43 -5.37 11.20
CA SER A 243 1.48 -4.65 10.48
C SER A 243 2.42 -5.58 9.70
N ALA A 244 2.37 -6.89 9.97
CA ALA A 244 3.12 -7.88 9.20
C ALA A 244 2.68 -7.95 7.73
N VAL A 245 1.51 -7.39 7.38
CA VAL A 245 1.02 -7.26 6.01
C VAL A 245 2.03 -6.61 5.07
N GLN A 246 2.85 -5.68 5.58
CA GLN A 246 3.90 -4.99 4.82
C GLN A 246 4.97 -5.95 4.29
N ALA A 247 5.29 -6.98 5.07
CA ALA A 247 6.20 -8.06 4.69
C ALA A 247 5.52 -9.17 3.87
N GLY A 248 4.19 -9.16 3.80
CA GLY A 248 3.32 -10.10 3.09
C GLY A 248 2.96 -9.64 1.68
N HIS A 249 1.69 -9.30 1.45
CA HIS A 249 1.20 -9.00 0.09
C HIS A 249 1.65 -7.63 -0.44
N VAL A 250 1.94 -6.64 0.42
CA VAL A 250 2.26 -5.26 -0.04
C VAL A 250 3.54 -5.25 -0.87
N ILE A 251 4.62 -5.78 -0.31
CA ILE A 251 5.91 -5.92 -0.99
C ILE A 251 5.89 -6.93 -2.15
N ASN A 252 4.95 -7.88 -2.14
CA ASN A 252 4.82 -8.90 -3.20
C ASN A 252 4.43 -8.31 -4.58
N HIS A 253 3.92 -7.08 -4.64
CA HIS A 253 3.74 -6.36 -5.91
C HIS A 253 5.07 -6.12 -6.64
N ILE A 254 6.15 -5.86 -5.89
CA ILE A 254 7.51 -5.66 -6.42
C ILE A 254 8.05 -6.99 -6.91
N ASP A 255 7.85 -8.07 -6.14
CA ASP A 255 8.27 -9.42 -6.51
C ASP A 255 7.62 -9.87 -7.84
N LEU A 256 6.34 -9.52 -8.04
CA LEU A 256 5.57 -9.89 -9.23
C LEU A 256 5.96 -9.10 -10.50
N SER A 257 6.16 -7.79 -10.36
CA SER A 257 6.64 -6.89 -11.41
C SER A 257 7.23 -5.62 -10.82
N PRO A 258 8.57 -5.47 -10.83
CA PRO A 258 9.24 -4.24 -10.43
C PRO A 258 8.85 -3.04 -11.32
N ARG A 259 8.53 -3.30 -12.60
CA ARG A 259 8.24 -2.25 -13.58
C ARG A 259 6.87 -1.61 -13.38
N TYR A 260 5.87 -2.41 -13.05
CA TYR A 260 4.49 -1.96 -12.95
C TYR A 260 3.98 -1.94 -11.50
N THR A 261 4.85 -2.05 -10.50
CA THR A 261 4.50 -2.12 -9.06
C THR A 261 3.50 -1.04 -8.68
N ALA A 262 3.77 0.24 -8.99
CA ALA A 262 2.92 1.35 -8.58
C ALA A 262 1.48 1.24 -9.12
N ALA A 263 1.34 0.84 -10.39
CA ALA A 263 0.02 0.65 -11.01
C ALA A 263 -0.71 -0.55 -10.40
N LEU A 264 0.00 -1.66 -10.18
CA LEU A 264 -0.56 -2.88 -9.60
C LEU A 264 -1.02 -2.64 -8.15
N SER A 265 -0.17 -2.05 -7.31
CA SER A 265 -0.49 -1.71 -5.92
C SER A 265 -1.64 -0.70 -5.84
N GLY A 266 -1.66 0.32 -6.69
CA GLY A 266 -2.74 1.32 -6.72
C GLY A 266 -4.10 0.70 -7.04
N ILE A 267 -4.18 -0.19 -8.05
CA ILE A 267 -5.43 -0.88 -8.40
C ILE A 267 -5.85 -1.85 -7.29
N SER A 268 -4.94 -2.66 -6.77
CA SER A 268 -5.25 -3.60 -5.67
C SER A 268 -5.76 -2.87 -4.44
N ASN A 269 -5.10 -1.79 -4.03
CA ASN A 269 -5.54 -0.95 -2.91
C ASN A 269 -6.88 -0.27 -3.21
N GLY A 270 -7.09 0.24 -4.43
CA GLY A 270 -8.36 0.83 -4.85
C GLY A 270 -9.54 -0.14 -4.71
N PHE A 271 -9.40 -1.38 -5.19
CA PHE A 271 -10.41 -2.42 -4.98
C PHE A 271 -10.61 -2.74 -3.48
N GLY A 272 -9.51 -2.79 -2.72
CA GLY A 272 -9.57 -3.00 -1.29
C GLY A 272 -10.40 -1.93 -0.57
N GLN A 273 -10.13 -0.65 -0.85
CA GLN A 273 -10.83 0.48 -0.25
C GLN A 273 -12.30 0.56 -0.69
N LEU A 274 -12.60 0.25 -1.96
CA LEU A 274 -13.98 0.22 -2.46
C LEU A 274 -14.85 -0.80 -1.69
N ILE A 275 -14.29 -1.96 -1.38
CA ILE A 275 -14.99 -2.99 -0.60
C ILE A 275 -15.01 -2.61 0.89
N ALA A 276 -13.92 -2.03 1.40
CA ALA A 276 -13.84 -1.63 2.80
C ALA A 276 -14.84 -0.54 3.20
N ILE A 277 -15.24 0.34 2.26
CA ILE A 277 -16.32 1.32 2.47
C ILE A 277 -17.62 0.63 2.90
N LEU A 278 -17.86 -0.62 2.50
CA LEU A 278 -19.06 -1.38 2.85
C LEU A 278 -19.05 -1.90 4.29
N ALA A 279 -17.89 -1.97 4.95
CA ALA A 279 -17.76 -2.58 6.28
C ALA A 279 -18.62 -1.87 7.34
N PRO A 280 -18.56 -0.53 7.51
CA PRO A 280 -19.43 0.17 8.47
C PRO A 280 -20.92 0.00 8.17
N PHE A 281 -21.32 -0.01 6.90
CA PHE A 281 -22.73 -0.19 6.52
C PHE A 281 -23.25 -1.56 6.93
N LEU A 282 -22.45 -2.62 6.72
CA LEU A 282 -22.81 -3.97 7.13
C LEU A 282 -22.90 -4.09 8.65
N VAL A 283 -22.00 -3.45 9.39
CA VAL A 283 -22.05 -3.42 10.85
C VAL A 283 -23.29 -2.70 11.36
N HIS A 284 -23.60 -1.51 10.85
CA HIS A 284 -24.80 -0.75 11.26
C HIS A 284 -26.11 -1.45 10.86
N TYR A 285 -26.09 -2.31 9.84
CA TYR A 285 -27.25 -3.13 9.49
C TYR A 285 -27.46 -4.31 10.46
N ILE A 286 -26.38 -4.92 10.94
CA ILE A 286 -26.43 -6.06 11.87
C ILE A 286 -26.65 -5.60 13.31
N VAL A 287 -25.94 -4.55 13.73
CA VAL A 287 -25.97 -3.99 15.08
C VAL A 287 -27.07 -2.92 15.12
N VAL A 288 -28.30 -3.36 15.38
CA VAL A 288 -29.44 -2.46 15.58
C VAL A 288 -29.41 -1.87 16.99
N ASP A 289 -29.08 -2.68 17.99
CA ASP A 289 -28.82 -2.25 19.36
C ASP A 289 -27.32 -2.25 19.62
N GLU A 290 -26.75 -1.06 19.77
CA GLU A 290 -25.32 -0.86 19.95
C GLU A 290 -24.79 -1.37 21.30
N THR A 291 -25.69 -1.68 22.24
CA THR A 291 -25.34 -2.26 23.54
C THR A 291 -25.32 -3.80 23.53
N ASP A 292 -25.92 -4.44 22.52
CA ASP A 292 -26.00 -5.90 22.44
C ASP A 292 -24.70 -6.53 21.95
N LYS A 293 -23.97 -7.17 22.88
CA LYS A 293 -22.73 -7.91 22.62
C LYS A 293 -22.90 -9.06 21.64
N THR A 294 -24.10 -9.62 21.50
CA THR A 294 -24.37 -10.74 20.59
C THR A 294 -24.32 -10.27 19.15
N SER A 295 -25.01 -9.17 18.85
CA SER A 295 -25.00 -8.51 17.53
C SER A 295 -23.57 -8.14 17.11
N TRP A 296 -22.78 -7.57 18.02
CA TRP A 296 -21.36 -7.30 17.77
C TRP A 296 -20.54 -8.55 17.48
N SER A 297 -20.78 -9.64 18.20
CA SER A 297 -20.08 -10.91 17.97
C SER A 297 -20.32 -11.48 16.57
N TYR A 298 -21.53 -11.32 16.01
CA TYR A 298 -21.79 -11.69 14.62
C TYR A 298 -20.95 -10.87 13.64
N THR A 299 -20.78 -9.56 13.88
CA THR A 299 -19.94 -8.71 13.02
C THR A 299 -18.45 -9.08 13.09
N PHE A 300 -17.96 -9.51 14.27
CA PHE A 300 -16.59 -10.00 14.43
C PHE A 300 -16.36 -11.32 13.72
N ILE A 301 -17.30 -12.27 13.84
CA ILE A 301 -17.24 -13.54 13.12
C ILE A 301 -17.26 -13.31 11.61
N LEU A 302 -18.12 -12.42 11.11
CA LEU A 302 -18.18 -12.08 9.68
C LEU A 302 -16.84 -11.51 9.20
N SER A 303 -16.27 -10.55 9.93
CA SER A 303 -14.98 -9.95 9.58
C SER A 303 -13.84 -10.96 9.64
N ALA A 304 -13.87 -11.89 10.59
CA ALA A 304 -12.92 -12.99 10.66
C ALA A 304 -13.04 -13.94 9.47
N ILE A 305 -14.25 -14.29 9.03
CA ILE A 305 -14.48 -15.12 7.84
C ILE A 305 -13.92 -14.43 6.59
N ILE A 306 -14.16 -13.13 6.42
CA ILE A 306 -13.62 -12.35 5.28
C ILE A 306 -12.09 -12.31 5.33
N GLY A 307 -11.50 -11.99 6.48
CA GLY A 307 -10.03 -11.95 6.63
C GLY A 307 -9.36 -13.32 6.43
N ILE A 308 -9.94 -14.39 6.96
CA ILE A 308 -9.39 -15.75 6.82
C ILE A 308 -9.54 -16.27 5.39
N SER A 309 -10.70 -16.09 4.76
CA SER A 309 -10.95 -16.59 3.40
C SER A 309 -10.07 -15.91 2.35
N THR A 310 -9.90 -14.59 2.42
CA THR A 310 -9.01 -13.82 1.55
C THR A 310 -7.54 -14.25 1.73
N THR A 311 -7.13 -14.53 2.98
CA THR A 311 -5.81 -15.06 3.30
C THR A 311 -5.59 -16.45 2.72
N ILE A 312 -6.56 -17.37 2.87
CA ILE A 312 -6.46 -18.71 2.31
C ILE A 312 -6.30 -18.64 0.79
N PHE A 313 -7.07 -17.79 0.11
CA PHE A 313 -6.92 -17.57 -1.32
C PHE A 313 -5.51 -17.09 -1.69
N PHE A 314 -4.98 -16.12 -0.94
CA PHE A 314 -3.60 -15.65 -1.12
C PHE A 314 -2.57 -16.76 -0.88
N LEU A 315 -2.73 -17.59 0.15
CA LEU A 315 -1.82 -18.69 0.45
C LEU A 315 -1.75 -19.73 -0.68
N ILE A 316 -2.87 -19.97 -1.36
CA ILE A 316 -2.93 -20.92 -2.48
C ILE A 316 -2.27 -20.32 -3.73
N PHE A 317 -2.60 -19.08 -4.08
CA PHE A 317 -2.29 -18.50 -5.39
C PHE A 317 -1.13 -17.49 -5.42
N CYS A 318 -0.53 -17.17 -4.28
CA CYS A 318 0.62 -16.27 -4.21
C CYS A 318 1.84 -16.86 -4.95
N SER A 319 2.43 -16.03 -5.82
CA SER A 319 3.71 -16.26 -6.48
C SER A 319 4.60 -15.03 -6.31
N THR A 320 5.91 -15.25 -6.17
CA THR A 320 6.95 -14.21 -6.16
C THR A 320 7.85 -14.30 -7.39
N GLU A 321 7.46 -15.12 -8.38
CA GLU A 321 8.17 -15.20 -9.65
C GLU A 321 7.69 -14.07 -10.57
N ARG A 322 8.66 -13.46 -11.28
CA ARG A 322 8.36 -12.42 -12.26
C ARG A 322 7.40 -12.94 -13.32
N GLN A 323 6.30 -12.22 -13.52
CA GLN A 323 5.25 -12.69 -14.41
C GLN A 323 5.64 -12.53 -15.88
N TRP A 324 5.09 -13.40 -16.72
CA TRP A 324 5.38 -13.46 -18.16
C TRP A 324 5.03 -12.18 -18.94
N TRP A 325 4.25 -11.27 -18.36
CA TRP A 325 3.89 -9.97 -18.94
C TRP A 325 4.83 -8.83 -18.52
N ASP A 326 5.71 -9.07 -17.54
CA ASP A 326 6.75 -8.14 -17.09
C ASP A 326 7.92 -8.09 -18.09
N ASP A 327 8.27 -9.25 -18.67
CA ASP A 327 9.46 -9.44 -19.51
C ASP A 327 9.09 -9.60 -20.99
N LYS A 328 8.90 -8.48 -21.70
CA LYS A 328 8.76 -8.49 -23.17
C LYS A 328 10.11 -8.63 -23.89
N ASP A 329 11.24 -8.53 -23.19
CA ASP A 329 12.56 -8.47 -23.79
C ASP A 329 13.21 -9.87 -23.87
N LYS A 330 13.02 -10.77 -22.90
CA LYS A 330 13.41 -12.20 -23.06
C LYS A 330 12.76 -12.88 -24.26
N LYS A 331 11.46 -12.66 -24.51
CA LYS A 331 10.75 -13.27 -25.65
C LYS A 331 11.18 -12.69 -26.99
N ARG A 332 11.58 -11.41 -27.06
CA ARG A 332 12.09 -10.78 -28.28
C ARG A 332 13.54 -11.15 -28.56
N LEU A 333 14.39 -11.21 -27.54
CA LEU A 333 15.78 -11.65 -27.68
C LEU A 333 15.87 -13.13 -28.05
N ASN A 334 15.02 -13.98 -27.46
CA ASN A 334 14.94 -15.39 -27.88
C ASN A 334 14.43 -15.51 -29.33
N LYS A 335 13.38 -14.79 -29.73
CA LYS A 335 12.92 -14.81 -31.14
C LYS A 335 13.94 -14.23 -32.13
N ALA A 336 14.65 -13.18 -31.76
CA ALA A 336 15.69 -12.58 -32.59
C ALA A 336 16.90 -13.50 -32.73
N GLY A 337 17.32 -14.16 -31.64
CA GLY A 337 18.37 -15.18 -31.63
C GLY A 337 18.02 -16.42 -32.45
N THR A 338 16.76 -16.87 -32.41
CA THR A 338 16.28 -17.97 -33.27
C THR A 338 16.22 -17.55 -34.74
N GLN A 339 15.77 -16.33 -35.06
CA GLN A 339 15.74 -15.83 -36.44
C GLN A 339 17.13 -15.54 -37.03
N SER A 340 18.11 -15.12 -36.21
CA SER A 340 19.50 -15.00 -36.66
C SER A 340 20.17 -16.35 -36.88
N SER A 341 19.80 -17.37 -36.10
CA SER A 341 20.27 -18.75 -36.30
C SER A 341 19.71 -19.38 -37.57
N GLU A 342 18.46 -19.06 -37.94
CA GLU A 342 17.83 -19.56 -39.17
C GLU A 342 18.34 -18.83 -40.43
N ARG A 343 18.71 -17.55 -40.34
CA ARG A 343 19.29 -16.79 -41.46
C ARG A 343 20.77 -17.08 -41.72
N GLY A 344 21.46 -17.75 -40.81
CA GLY A 344 22.88 -18.12 -40.95
C GLY A 344 23.16 -19.37 -41.77
N ILE A 345 22.14 -20.06 -42.31
CA ILE A 345 22.31 -21.38 -42.97
C ILE A 345 22.18 -21.32 -44.50
N THR A 346 21.79 -20.20 -45.11
CA THR A 346 21.80 -20.08 -46.59
C THR A 346 23.08 -19.43 -47.07
N ASN A 347 24.10 -20.25 -47.30
CA ASN A 347 25.34 -19.90 -47.99
C ASN A 347 25.07 -19.82 -49.51
N PRO A 348 25.22 -18.67 -50.19
CA PRO A 348 25.14 -18.61 -51.65
C PRO A 348 26.54 -18.62 -52.27
N GLY A 349 26.78 -19.59 -53.16
CA GLY A 349 27.69 -19.44 -54.30
C GLY A 349 29.17 -19.79 -54.10
N PHE A 350 29.51 -21.05 -54.37
CA PHE A 350 30.77 -21.40 -55.05
C PHE A 350 30.40 -22.14 -56.34
N GLU A 351 30.31 -21.40 -57.44
CA GLU A 351 30.42 -21.94 -58.80
C GLU A 351 31.68 -21.31 -59.39
N ASP A 352 32.81 -22.00 -59.28
CA ASP A 352 33.98 -21.75 -60.13
C ASP A 352 33.85 -22.67 -61.35
N SER A 353 33.68 -22.04 -62.51
CA SER A 353 33.59 -22.66 -63.82
C SER A 353 34.96 -23.13 -64.30
N GLU A 354 35.10 -24.44 -64.52
CA GLU A 354 36.04 -25.00 -65.50
C GLU A 354 35.58 -24.62 -66.92
N LYS A 355 36.39 -23.83 -67.63
CA LYS A 355 36.90 -24.09 -68.99
C LYS A 355 37.68 -22.91 -69.56
#